data_AF-A0A537TK61-F1
#
_entry.id   AF-A0A537TK61-F1
#
_cell.length_a   1.000
_cell.length_b   1.000
_cell.length_c   1.000
_cell.angle_alpha   90.00
_cell.angle_beta   90.00
_cell.angle_gamma   90.00
#
_symmetry.space_group_name_H-M   'P 1'
#
loop_
_entity.id
_entity.type
_entity.pdbx_description
1 polymer ?
#
loop_
_entity_poly.entity_id
_entity_poly.type
_entity_poly.pdbx_seq_one_letter_code
_entity_poly.pdbx_strand_id
1 'polypeptide(L)'
;AEYPLLVRALANIVLCHVPGEGVWFTTMEQGHFLVEGTGSELARAFVDQLLPVATARLVIDNDFRPDLEPDLWDGDEITAEIRQAGQRLDKLGLLPNPFPIEDVLSERDLRHVKRLYGIGGLSYGNLSQRKDETRFWMSASGVDKSKLDQPGRDILLVSDYDAENGRIVLSVPPGVEPRRVSVDAIEHWMIYQENPDAGAILHVHAWVEGIDSTQLVFPCGSEQLASAVADLVRKDADPARAIVGLRNHGITAVGESLTEILDRIEPKVLRQVPMSG
;
A
#
# COMPACT_ATOMS: atom_id res chain seq x y z
N ALA A 1 5.76 14.80 18.57
CA ALA A 1 4.67 15.52 19.27
C ALA A 1 3.44 15.77 18.38
N GLU A 2 3.58 15.67 17.05
CA GLU A 2 2.52 16.10 16.11
C GLU A 2 1.53 14.99 15.72
N TYR A 3 1.88 13.72 15.91
CA TYR A 3 1.00 12.60 15.51
C TYR A 3 -0.40 12.63 16.15
N PRO A 4 -0.56 12.95 17.45
CA PRO A 4 -1.90 13.13 18.02
C PRO A 4 -2.71 14.28 17.39
N LEU A 5 -2.05 15.28 16.80
CA LEU A 5 -2.72 16.39 16.10
C LEU A 5 -3.33 15.91 14.79
N LEU A 6 -2.68 15.00 14.04
CA LEU A 6 -3.26 14.38 12.84
C LEU A 6 -4.62 13.76 13.15
N VAL A 7 -4.66 12.94 14.20
CA VAL A 7 -5.88 12.24 14.64
C VAL A 7 -6.96 13.20 15.11
N ARG A 8 -6.61 14.21 15.90
CA ARG A 8 -7.57 15.18 16.45
C ARG A 8 -8.12 16.14 15.41
N ALA A 9 -7.30 16.52 14.43
CA ALA A 9 -7.68 17.42 13.35
C ALA A 9 -8.37 16.69 12.18
N LEU A 10 -8.40 15.34 12.20
CA LEU A 10 -8.83 14.52 11.05
C LEU A 10 -8.04 14.89 9.79
N ALA A 11 -6.74 15.14 9.96
CA ALA A 11 -5.85 15.57 8.90
C ALA A 11 -5.00 14.40 8.40
N ASN A 12 -4.76 14.37 7.08
CA ASN A 12 -3.85 13.41 6.46
C ASN A 12 -2.38 13.84 6.61
N ILE A 13 -2.13 15.14 6.80
CA ILE A 13 -0.81 15.75 6.95
C ILE A 13 -0.91 16.87 8.00
N VAL A 14 0.06 16.94 8.90
CA VAL A 14 0.30 18.07 9.79
C VAL A 14 1.56 18.78 9.34
N LEU A 15 1.49 20.11 9.31
CA LEU A 15 2.57 20.99 8.92
C LEU A 15 2.93 21.89 10.09
N CYS A 16 4.18 21.86 10.52
CA CYS A 16 4.67 22.65 11.65
C CYS A 16 5.82 23.56 11.19
N HIS A 17 5.54 24.86 11.10
CA HIS A 17 6.55 25.86 10.75
C HIS A 17 7.35 26.26 12.00
N VAL A 18 8.68 26.07 11.93
CA VAL A 18 9.64 26.44 12.97
C VAL A 18 10.46 27.63 12.47
N PRO A 19 10.29 28.83 13.07
CA PRO A 19 10.99 30.03 12.62
C PRO A 19 12.52 29.84 12.60
N GLY A 20 13.14 30.11 11.46
CA GLY A 20 14.59 29.99 11.28
C GLY A 20 15.09 28.59 10.92
N GLU A 21 14.20 27.58 10.92
CA GLU A 21 14.54 26.20 10.52
C GLU A 21 13.83 25.81 9.23
N GLY A 22 12.49 25.86 9.20
CA GLY A 22 11.72 25.40 8.05
C GLY A 22 10.31 24.92 8.40
N VAL A 23 9.77 24.01 7.59
CA VAL A 23 8.46 23.38 7.82
C VAL A 23 8.62 21.87 7.96
N TRP A 24 8.23 21.34 9.12
CA TRP A 24 8.09 19.91 9.34
C TRP A 24 6.79 19.38 8.76
N PHE A 25 6.89 18.30 7.99
CA PHE A 25 5.78 17.51 7.49
C PHE A 25 5.65 16.27 8.36
N THR A 26 4.45 15.94 8.79
CA THR A 26 4.14 14.67 9.48
C THR A 26 2.93 14.01 8.83
N THR A 27 3.05 12.76 8.39
CA THR A 27 1.95 11.97 7.78
C THR A 27 1.37 10.92 8.73
N MET A 28 0.23 10.33 8.34
CA MET A 28 -0.48 9.29 9.11
C MET A 28 0.34 8.00 9.31
N GLU A 29 1.30 7.76 8.43
CA GLU A 29 2.22 6.61 8.45
C GLU A 29 3.44 6.88 9.34
N GLN A 30 3.46 8.01 10.06
CA GLN A 30 4.59 8.53 10.86
C GLN A 30 5.81 9.02 10.05
N GLY A 31 5.67 9.12 8.72
CA GLY A 31 6.68 9.79 7.92
C GLY A 31 6.83 11.24 8.37
N HIS A 32 8.06 11.63 8.69
CA HIS A 32 8.36 13.01 9.04
C HIS A 32 9.62 13.48 8.35
N PHE A 33 9.57 14.69 7.78
CA PHE A 33 10.71 15.30 7.13
C PHE A 33 10.64 16.82 7.24
N LEU A 34 11.80 17.46 7.17
CA LEU A 34 11.94 18.91 7.24
C LEU A 34 12.19 19.46 5.84
N VAL A 35 11.38 20.43 5.43
CA VAL A 35 11.73 21.34 4.34
C VAL A 35 12.46 22.52 4.96
N GLU A 36 13.79 22.50 4.89
CA GLU A 36 14.65 23.53 5.46
C GLU A 36 14.58 24.82 4.64
N GLY A 37 14.70 25.96 5.33
CA GLY A 37 14.90 27.25 4.67
C GLY A 37 14.19 28.41 5.36
N THR A 38 14.28 29.58 4.75
CA THR A 38 13.59 30.78 5.21
C THR A 38 13.06 31.62 4.04
N GLY A 39 12.14 32.54 4.31
CA GLY A 39 11.65 33.51 3.33
C GLY A 39 10.98 32.88 2.11
N SER A 40 11.18 33.49 0.94
CA SER A 40 10.52 33.07 -0.29
C SER A 40 10.99 31.73 -0.86
N GLU A 41 12.22 31.31 -0.53
CA GLU A 41 12.75 30.02 -0.97
C GLU A 41 12.07 28.87 -0.22
N LEU A 42 11.89 29.01 1.09
CA LEU A 42 11.09 28.08 1.89
C LEU A 42 9.67 27.96 1.34
N ALA A 43 9.03 29.08 1.01
CA ALA A 43 7.66 29.07 0.48
C ALA A 43 7.55 28.27 -0.84
N ARG A 44 8.55 28.36 -1.73
CA ARG A 44 8.59 27.57 -2.96
C ARG A 44 8.81 26.09 -2.68
N ALA A 45 9.86 25.76 -1.93
CA ALA A 45 10.17 24.36 -1.59
C ALA A 45 9.01 23.68 -0.85
N PHE A 46 8.33 24.41 0.04
CA PHE A 46 7.12 23.96 0.72
C PHE A 46 5.99 23.64 -0.28
N VAL A 47 5.70 24.53 -1.22
CA VAL A 47 4.66 24.31 -2.24
C VAL A 47 5.04 23.15 -3.16
N ASP A 48 6.31 23.03 -3.55
CA ASP A 48 6.79 21.93 -4.40
C ASP A 48 6.61 20.56 -3.73
N GLN A 49 6.67 20.49 -2.40
CA GLN A 49 6.42 19.28 -1.62
C GLN A 49 4.92 19.04 -1.39
N LEU A 50 4.14 20.09 -1.08
CA LEU A 50 2.73 19.95 -0.73
C LEU A 50 1.83 19.73 -1.97
N LEU A 51 2.09 20.45 -3.06
CA LEU A 51 1.20 20.49 -4.21
C LEU A 51 0.98 19.10 -4.82
N PRO A 52 2.02 18.27 -5.09
CA PRO A 52 1.82 16.94 -5.67
C PRO A 52 0.91 16.06 -4.80
N VAL A 53 1.06 16.15 -3.47
CA VAL A 53 0.29 15.36 -2.51
C VAL A 53 -1.15 15.87 -2.42
N ALA A 54 -1.33 17.20 -2.42
CA ALA A 54 -2.65 17.83 -2.37
C ALA A 54 -3.47 17.63 -3.66
N THR A 55 -2.81 17.39 -4.80
CA THR A 55 -3.47 17.13 -6.09
C THR A 55 -3.46 15.67 -6.50
N ALA A 56 -3.04 14.76 -5.61
CA ALA A 56 -2.99 13.33 -5.91
C ALA A 56 -4.40 12.78 -6.21
N ARG A 57 -4.52 11.98 -7.27
CA ARG A 57 -5.78 11.36 -7.68
C ARG A 57 -5.89 9.99 -7.02
N LEU A 58 -6.88 9.84 -6.13
CA LEU A 58 -7.16 8.55 -5.49
C LEU A 58 -7.94 7.63 -6.44
N VAL A 59 -7.48 6.38 -6.56
CA VAL A 59 -8.10 5.28 -7.30
C VAL A 59 -8.43 4.19 -6.30
N ILE A 60 -9.41 4.47 -5.45
CA ILE A 60 -9.80 3.59 -4.36
C ILE A 60 -11.23 3.05 -4.51
N ASP A 61 -11.97 3.57 -5.50
CA ASP A 61 -13.31 3.11 -5.82
C ASP A 61 -13.27 1.81 -6.62
N ASN A 62 -14.31 0.99 -6.47
CA ASN A 62 -14.40 -0.33 -7.11
C ASN A 62 -15.66 -0.43 -7.98
N ASP A 63 -15.52 -0.99 -9.18
CA ASP A 63 -16.62 -1.46 -10.03
C ASP A 63 -16.72 -2.98 -9.92
N PHE A 64 -17.77 -3.48 -9.26
CA PHE A 64 -17.95 -4.91 -9.03
C PHE A 64 -18.83 -5.51 -10.13
N ARG A 65 -18.26 -6.42 -10.91
CA ARG A 65 -18.96 -7.13 -11.98
C ARG A 65 -19.23 -8.57 -11.56
N PRO A 66 -20.50 -9.03 -11.54
CA PRO A 66 -20.84 -10.39 -11.13
C PRO A 66 -20.61 -11.39 -12.29
N ASP A 67 -19.40 -11.39 -12.85
CA ASP A 67 -19.02 -12.11 -14.07
C ASP A 67 -17.86 -13.10 -13.87
N LEU A 68 -17.46 -13.35 -12.61
CA LEU A 68 -16.42 -14.34 -12.33
C LEU A 68 -16.86 -15.74 -12.77
N GLU A 69 -15.97 -16.46 -13.45
CA GLU A 69 -16.21 -17.80 -13.97
C GLU A 69 -16.51 -18.79 -12.83
N PRO A 70 -17.50 -19.70 -12.97
CA PRO A 70 -17.86 -20.68 -11.93
C PRO A 70 -16.69 -21.51 -11.39
N ASP A 71 -15.75 -21.89 -12.27
CA ASP A 71 -14.58 -22.69 -11.90
C ASP A 71 -13.60 -21.93 -10.98
N LEU A 72 -13.74 -20.60 -10.85
CA LEU A 72 -12.93 -19.75 -9.97
C LEU A 72 -13.65 -19.36 -8.66
N TRP A 73 -14.91 -19.76 -8.47
CA TRP A 73 -15.69 -19.33 -7.29
C TRP A 73 -15.13 -19.86 -5.97
N ASP A 74 -14.56 -21.07 -6.00
CA ASP A 74 -13.89 -21.68 -4.84
C ASP A 74 -12.38 -21.34 -4.80
N GLY A 75 -11.90 -20.52 -5.74
CA GLY A 75 -10.51 -20.16 -5.91
C GLY A 75 -9.70 -21.18 -6.71
N ASP A 76 -8.42 -20.85 -6.90
CA ASP A 76 -7.44 -21.66 -7.64
C ASP A 76 -6.12 -21.78 -6.84
N GLU A 77 -5.10 -22.39 -7.45
CA GLU A 77 -3.76 -22.54 -6.87
C GLU A 77 -3.13 -21.19 -6.46
N ILE A 78 -3.45 -20.11 -7.15
CA ILE A 78 -2.93 -18.77 -6.85
C ILE A 78 -3.59 -18.21 -5.59
N THR A 79 -4.92 -18.35 -5.46
CA THR A 79 -5.60 -17.95 -4.21
C THR A 79 -5.11 -18.76 -3.00
N ALA A 80 -4.73 -20.03 -3.21
CA ALA A 80 -4.12 -20.85 -2.17
C ALA A 80 -2.72 -20.36 -1.78
N GLU A 81 -1.89 -19.95 -2.74
CA GLU A 81 -0.58 -19.36 -2.47
C GLU A 81 -0.70 -18.02 -1.76
N ILE A 82 -1.63 -17.15 -2.16
CA ILE A 82 -1.96 -15.89 -1.45
C ILE A 82 -2.29 -16.17 0.01
N ARG A 83 -3.14 -17.17 0.30
CA ARG A 83 -3.47 -17.57 1.67
C ARG A 83 -2.24 -18.01 2.45
N GLN A 84 -1.37 -18.83 1.85
CA GLN A 84 -0.14 -19.32 2.49
C GLN A 84 0.86 -18.20 2.76
N ALA A 85 1.04 -17.28 1.80
CA ALA A 85 1.87 -16.10 1.94
C ALA A 85 1.39 -15.22 3.09
N GLY A 86 0.08 -14.97 3.18
CA GLY A 86 -0.53 -14.25 4.30
C GLY A 86 -0.23 -14.87 5.67
N GLN A 87 -0.33 -16.20 5.80
CA GLN A 87 0.04 -16.92 7.03
C GLN A 87 1.55 -16.87 7.33
N ARG A 88 2.40 -16.84 6.29
CA ARG A 88 3.84 -16.71 6.45
C ARG A 88 4.23 -15.31 6.91
N LEU A 89 3.61 -14.26 6.36
CA LEU A 89 3.80 -12.88 6.82
C LEU A 89 3.47 -12.73 8.31
N ASP A 90 2.38 -13.37 8.78
CA ASP A 90 2.01 -13.39 10.20
C ASP A 90 3.11 -14.02 11.07
N LYS A 91 3.58 -15.20 10.69
CA LYS A 91 4.68 -15.91 11.39
C LYS A 91 5.97 -15.10 11.44
N LEU A 92 6.26 -14.33 10.41
CA LEU A 92 7.44 -13.46 10.32
C LEU A 92 7.27 -12.15 11.10
N GLY A 93 6.06 -11.83 11.56
CA GLY A 93 5.73 -10.55 12.20
C GLY A 93 5.73 -9.39 11.21
N LEU A 94 5.41 -9.66 9.94
CA LEU A 94 5.35 -8.70 8.83
C LEU A 94 3.92 -8.21 8.54
N LEU A 95 2.94 -8.61 9.36
CA LEU A 95 1.60 -8.03 9.42
C LEU A 95 1.42 -7.15 10.69
N PRO A 96 2.33 -6.21 11.01
CA PRO A 96 2.17 -5.45 12.23
C PRO A 96 0.94 -4.53 12.12
N ASN A 97 0.31 -4.28 13.28
CA ASN A 97 -0.40 -3.00 13.45
C ASN A 97 0.62 -1.88 13.16
N PRO A 98 0.21 -0.75 12.56
CA PRO A 98 1.10 0.20 11.88
C PRO A 98 2.31 0.65 12.70
N PHE A 99 2.16 0.62 14.02
CA PHE A 99 3.12 0.89 15.06
C PHE A 99 2.34 0.64 16.38
N PRO A 100 2.94 0.70 17.58
CA PRO A 100 2.16 0.63 18.81
C PRO A 100 1.35 1.93 18.99
N ILE A 101 0.26 2.06 18.24
CA ILE A 101 -0.63 3.23 18.26
C ILE A 101 -1.25 3.44 19.65
N GLU A 102 -1.34 2.36 20.43
CA GLU A 102 -1.71 2.31 21.84
C GLU A 102 -0.70 3.09 22.71
N ASP A 103 0.58 3.19 22.31
CA ASP A 103 1.63 3.91 23.04
C ASP A 103 1.64 5.41 22.73
N VAL A 104 0.99 5.82 21.63
CA VAL A 104 0.99 7.21 21.12
C VAL A 104 -0.37 7.89 21.32
N LEU A 105 -1.47 7.14 21.26
CA LEU A 105 -2.83 7.64 21.39
C LEU A 105 -3.48 7.17 22.68
N SER A 106 -4.26 8.05 23.30
CA SER A 106 -5.17 7.65 24.35
C SER A 106 -6.23 6.67 23.80
N GLU A 107 -6.82 5.82 24.64
CA GLU A 107 -7.91 4.92 24.24
C GLU A 107 -9.06 5.66 23.52
N ARG A 108 -9.33 6.91 23.93
CA ARG A 108 -10.35 7.76 23.30
C ARG A 108 -9.97 8.11 21.86
N ASP A 109 -8.74 8.56 21.65
CA ASP A 109 -8.24 8.95 20.34
C ASP A 109 -8.14 7.70 19.43
N LEU A 110 -7.74 6.55 20.00
CA LEU A 110 -7.72 5.26 19.29
C LEU A 110 -9.12 4.82 18.84
N ARG A 111 -10.16 4.98 19.68
CA ARG A 111 -11.55 4.73 19.27
C ARG A 111 -12.00 5.64 18.13
N HIS A 112 -11.55 6.89 18.10
CA HIS A 112 -11.83 7.79 16.98
C HIS A 112 -11.13 7.34 15.70
N VAL A 113 -9.85 6.96 15.76
CA VAL A 113 -9.13 6.38 14.60
C VAL A 113 -9.88 5.16 14.07
N LYS A 114 -10.22 4.21 14.95
CA LYS A 114 -10.95 2.99 14.58
C LYS A 114 -12.27 3.29 13.88
N ARG A 115 -13.00 4.30 14.37
CA ARG A 115 -14.27 4.74 13.78
C ARG A 115 -14.11 5.50 12.46
N LEU A 116 -13.12 6.39 12.36
CA LEU A 116 -12.90 7.25 11.19
C LEU A 116 -12.54 6.43 9.95
N TYR A 117 -11.72 5.41 10.15
CA TYR A 117 -11.21 4.58 9.06
C TYR A 117 -11.97 3.25 8.88
N GLY A 118 -13.07 3.03 9.62
CA GLY A 118 -13.86 1.79 9.52
C GLY A 118 -13.09 0.52 9.92
N ILE A 119 -12.10 0.66 10.79
CA ILE A 119 -11.09 -0.36 11.12
C ILE A 119 -11.66 -1.33 12.16
N GLY A 120 -11.88 -2.59 11.75
CA GLY A 120 -11.94 -3.75 12.66
C GLY A 120 -10.55 -4.26 13.08
N GLY A 121 -9.50 -3.88 12.33
CA GLY A 121 -8.07 -4.08 12.58
C GLY A 121 -7.27 -3.40 11.46
N LEU A 122 -6.12 -2.81 11.77
CA LEU A 122 -5.23 -2.19 10.77
C LEU A 122 -4.33 -3.27 10.18
N SER A 123 -4.82 -4.05 9.22
CA SER A 123 -3.93 -4.92 8.44
C SER A 123 -3.21 -4.08 7.41
N TYR A 124 -1.94 -3.76 7.65
CA TYR A 124 -1.08 -3.14 6.64
C TYR A 124 -0.39 -4.21 5.78
N GLY A 125 0.05 -3.78 4.60
CA GLY A 125 0.53 -4.67 3.56
C GLY A 125 -0.59 -5.36 2.79
N ASN A 126 -0.26 -5.75 1.57
CA ASN A 126 -1.16 -6.42 0.67
C ASN A 126 -0.35 -7.32 -0.28
N LEU A 127 -1.05 -8.28 -0.89
CA LEU A 127 -0.44 -9.28 -1.72
C LEU A 127 -1.32 -9.55 -2.93
N SER A 128 -0.66 -9.75 -4.07
CA SER A 128 -1.32 -10.12 -5.31
C SER A 128 -0.48 -11.09 -6.11
N GLN A 129 -1.12 -11.85 -6.97
CA GLN A 129 -0.44 -12.74 -7.89
C GLN A 129 -1.23 -12.85 -9.20
N ARG A 130 -0.50 -12.78 -10.31
CA ARG A 130 -1.02 -12.74 -11.67
C ARG A 130 -1.77 -14.02 -12.00
N LYS A 131 -2.98 -13.89 -12.55
CA LYS A 131 -3.80 -15.00 -13.04
C LYS A 131 -3.54 -15.30 -14.51
N ASP A 132 -3.42 -14.25 -15.30
CA ASP A 132 -3.15 -14.27 -16.73
C ASP A 132 -2.61 -12.90 -17.21
N GLU A 133 -2.53 -12.69 -18.52
CA GLU A 133 -2.00 -11.46 -19.13
C GLU A 133 -2.67 -10.17 -18.60
N THR A 134 -3.94 -10.25 -18.22
CA THR A 134 -4.77 -9.06 -17.91
C THR A 134 -5.33 -9.03 -16.50
N ARG A 135 -5.32 -10.15 -15.79
CA ARG A 135 -5.98 -10.29 -14.49
C ARG A 135 -5.04 -10.77 -13.40
N PHE A 136 -5.33 -10.41 -12.16
CA PHE A 136 -4.61 -10.88 -10.99
C PHE A 136 -5.51 -10.99 -9.77
N TRP A 137 -5.18 -11.95 -8.90
CA TRP A 137 -5.81 -12.07 -7.59
C TRP A 137 -5.16 -11.12 -6.59
N MET A 138 -5.94 -10.47 -5.73
CA MET A 138 -5.42 -9.54 -4.72
C MET A 138 -6.18 -9.65 -3.41
N SER A 139 -5.47 -9.51 -2.29
CA SER A 139 -6.07 -9.46 -0.96
C SER A 139 -7.00 -8.24 -0.79
N ALA A 140 -8.12 -8.43 -0.08
CA ALA A 140 -9.07 -7.38 0.24
C ALA A 140 -8.51 -6.36 1.25
N SER A 141 -9.09 -5.15 1.25
CA SER A 141 -8.78 -4.11 2.22
C SER A 141 -9.40 -4.41 3.58
N GLY A 142 -8.68 -4.09 4.66
CA GLY A 142 -9.18 -4.18 6.05
C GLY A 142 -9.48 -5.61 6.55
N VAL A 143 -8.87 -6.64 5.96
CA VAL A 143 -8.99 -8.04 6.40
C VAL A 143 -7.70 -8.56 7.04
N ASP A 144 -7.84 -9.45 8.02
CA ASP A 144 -6.72 -10.21 8.59
C ASP A 144 -6.05 -11.05 7.49
N LYS A 145 -4.86 -10.65 7.04
CA LYS A 145 -4.15 -11.32 5.93
C LYS A 145 -3.68 -12.73 6.31
N SER A 146 -3.67 -13.08 7.60
CA SER A 146 -3.42 -14.47 8.03
C SER A 146 -4.61 -15.41 7.77
N LYS A 147 -5.80 -14.86 7.47
CA LYS A 147 -7.08 -15.57 7.30
C LYS A 147 -7.82 -15.14 6.04
N LEU A 148 -7.18 -15.35 4.89
CA LEU A 148 -7.76 -15.09 3.57
C LEU A 148 -8.53 -16.32 3.08
N ASP A 149 -9.77 -16.50 3.55
CA ASP A 149 -10.48 -17.76 3.37
C ASP A 149 -11.40 -17.77 2.14
N GLN A 150 -12.07 -16.66 1.82
CA GLN A 150 -13.13 -16.65 0.81
C GLN A 150 -12.77 -15.86 -0.47
N PRO A 151 -12.55 -16.52 -1.62
CA PRO A 151 -12.50 -15.87 -2.93
C PRO A 151 -13.78 -15.08 -3.23
N GLY A 152 -13.63 -13.96 -3.95
CA GLY A 152 -14.73 -13.00 -4.18
C GLY A 152 -15.07 -12.12 -2.98
N ARG A 153 -14.46 -12.35 -1.81
CA ARG A 153 -14.64 -11.52 -0.60
C ARG A 153 -13.32 -11.07 0.02
N ASP A 154 -12.46 -12.00 0.40
CA ASP A 154 -11.17 -11.75 1.06
C ASP A 154 -10.01 -11.75 0.06
N ILE A 155 -10.17 -12.45 -1.07
CA ILE A 155 -9.27 -12.43 -2.23
C ILE A 155 -10.14 -12.12 -3.46
N LEU A 156 -9.82 -11.05 -4.19
CA LEU A 156 -10.65 -10.51 -5.27
C LEU A 156 -9.87 -10.57 -6.59
N LEU A 157 -10.55 -10.87 -7.69
CA LEU A 157 -9.95 -10.85 -9.02
C LEU A 157 -10.04 -9.44 -9.59
N VAL A 158 -8.90 -8.77 -9.70
CA VAL A 158 -8.78 -7.51 -10.44
C VAL A 158 -8.76 -7.84 -11.92
N SER A 159 -9.71 -7.29 -12.66
CA SER A 159 -9.92 -7.61 -14.08
C SER A 159 -9.72 -6.45 -15.03
N ASP A 160 -9.81 -5.20 -14.55
CA ASP A 160 -9.53 -4.01 -15.37
C ASP A 160 -9.26 -2.77 -14.49
N TYR A 161 -8.79 -1.70 -15.13
CA TYR A 161 -8.75 -0.35 -14.57
C TYR A 161 -9.52 0.64 -15.46
N ASP A 162 -10.66 1.11 -14.95
CA ASP A 162 -11.42 2.20 -15.57
C ASP A 162 -10.72 3.54 -15.27
N ALA A 163 -9.77 3.91 -16.14
CA ALA A 163 -8.99 5.14 -16.02
C ALA A 163 -9.83 6.42 -16.16
N GLU A 164 -10.95 6.35 -16.91
CA GLU A 164 -11.85 7.49 -17.09
C GLU A 164 -12.51 7.85 -15.76
N ASN A 165 -13.05 6.85 -15.05
CA ASN A 165 -13.73 7.07 -13.78
C ASN A 165 -12.83 6.90 -12.54
N GLY A 166 -11.60 6.43 -12.70
CA GLY A 166 -10.66 6.19 -11.61
C GLY A 166 -11.08 5.03 -10.70
N ARG A 167 -11.49 3.91 -11.30
CA ARG A 167 -12.03 2.75 -10.56
C ARG A 167 -11.32 1.46 -10.93
N ILE A 168 -10.99 0.66 -9.92
CA ILE A 168 -10.54 -0.72 -10.14
C ILE A 168 -11.75 -1.60 -10.40
N VAL A 169 -11.71 -2.35 -11.50
CA VAL A 169 -12.77 -3.28 -11.87
C VAL A 169 -12.45 -4.65 -11.29
N LEU A 170 -13.46 -5.25 -10.66
CA LEU A 170 -13.37 -6.53 -9.98
C LEU A 170 -14.39 -7.49 -10.54
N SER A 171 -13.94 -8.67 -10.96
CA SER A 171 -14.82 -9.79 -11.29
C SER A 171 -15.09 -10.60 -10.02
N VAL A 172 -16.36 -10.71 -9.65
CA VAL A 172 -16.80 -11.36 -8.40
C VAL A 172 -17.85 -12.45 -8.67
N PRO A 173 -17.96 -13.48 -7.82
CA PRO A 173 -19.03 -14.46 -7.93
C PRO A 173 -20.40 -13.80 -7.72
N PRO A 174 -21.45 -14.21 -8.44
CA PRO A 174 -22.81 -13.75 -8.18
C PRO A 174 -23.26 -14.18 -6.78
N GLY A 175 -23.93 -13.27 -6.05
CA GLY A 175 -24.51 -13.56 -4.73
C GLY A 175 -23.53 -13.52 -3.55
N VAL A 176 -22.25 -13.23 -3.79
CA VAL A 176 -21.28 -12.87 -2.74
C VAL A 176 -21.33 -11.36 -2.53
N GLU A 177 -21.34 -10.92 -1.27
CA GLU A 177 -21.14 -9.50 -0.93
C GLU A 177 -19.62 -9.24 -0.82
N PRO A 178 -18.99 -8.59 -1.82
CA PRO A 178 -17.56 -8.45 -1.84
C PRO A 178 -17.10 -7.39 -0.83
N ARG A 179 -15.88 -7.56 -0.31
CA ARG A 179 -15.16 -6.43 0.30
C ARG A 179 -14.50 -5.60 -0.79
N ARG A 180 -14.04 -4.41 -0.43
CA ARG A 180 -13.15 -3.62 -1.28
C ARG A 180 -11.82 -4.34 -1.45
N VAL A 181 -11.22 -4.26 -2.62
CA VAL A 181 -9.83 -4.68 -2.84
C VAL A 181 -8.87 -3.75 -2.08
N SER A 182 -7.61 -4.15 -1.89
CA SER A 182 -6.59 -3.27 -1.32
C SER A 182 -6.61 -1.87 -1.94
N VAL A 183 -6.36 -0.85 -1.12
CA VAL A 183 -6.27 0.53 -1.61
C VAL A 183 -5.16 0.70 -2.63
N ASP A 184 -4.10 -0.11 -2.57
CA ASP A 184 -2.96 -0.07 -3.50
C ASP A 184 -3.17 -0.94 -4.76
N ALA A 185 -4.41 -1.35 -5.06
CA ALA A 185 -4.67 -2.14 -6.27
C ALA A 185 -4.23 -1.43 -7.56
N ILE A 186 -4.27 -0.09 -7.60
CA ILE A 186 -3.77 0.70 -8.73
C ILE A 186 -2.24 0.61 -8.89
N GLU A 187 -1.49 0.52 -7.79
CA GLU A 187 -0.04 0.30 -7.82
C GLU A 187 0.29 -1.04 -8.45
N HIS A 188 -0.40 -2.09 -8.00
CA HIS A 188 -0.21 -3.44 -8.53
C HIS A 188 -0.61 -3.54 -10.00
N TRP A 189 -1.72 -2.88 -10.38
CA TRP A 189 -2.15 -2.77 -11.77
C TRP A 189 -1.07 -2.15 -12.65
N MET A 190 -0.55 -0.97 -12.27
CA MET A 190 0.50 -0.29 -13.07
C MET A 190 1.77 -1.15 -13.19
N ILE A 191 2.22 -1.78 -12.10
CA ILE A 191 3.39 -2.67 -12.13
C ILE A 191 3.17 -3.84 -13.09
N TYR A 192 2.02 -4.53 -13.02
CA TYR A 192 1.73 -5.65 -13.91
C TYR A 192 1.60 -5.24 -15.38
N GLN A 193 1.07 -4.05 -15.67
CA GLN A 193 0.95 -3.55 -17.04
C GLN A 193 2.30 -3.18 -17.65
N GLU A 194 3.23 -2.66 -16.85
CA GLU A 194 4.56 -2.28 -17.31
C GLU A 194 5.57 -3.44 -17.29
N ASN A 195 5.29 -4.51 -16.52
CA ASN A 195 6.19 -5.64 -16.33
C ASN A 195 5.43 -6.97 -16.56
N PRO A 196 5.35 -7.46 -17.82
CA PRO A 196 4.68 -8.71 -18.14
C PRO A 196 5.24 -9.94 -17.42
N ASP A 197 6.55 -9.92 -17.10
CA ASP A 197 7.25 -11.01 -16.42
C ASP A 197 7.03 -11.01 -14.89
N ALA A 198 6.38 -9.98 -14.33
CA ALA A 198 6.00 -9.96 -12.92
C ALA A 198 4.86 -10.97 -12.68
N GLY A 199 5.14 -12.02 -11.89
CA GLY A 199 4.17 -13.04 -11.53
C GLY A 199 3.43 -12.75 -10.22
N ALA A 200 4.08 -12.06 -9.28
CA ALA A 200 3.53 -11.68 -8.00
C ALA A 200 4.07 -10.34 -7.52
N ILE A 201 3.30 -9.70 -6.64
CA ILE A 201 3.67 -8.44 -5.97
C ILE A 201 3.28 -8.53 -4.51
N LEU A 202 4.23 -8.21 -3.64
CA LEU A 202 4.07 -8.13 -2.20
C LEU A 202 4.39 -6.71 -1.73
N HIS A 203 3.44 -6.07 -1.05
CA HIS A 203 3.65 -4.83 -0.31
C HIS A 203 3.64 -5.10 1.19
N VAL A 204 4.66 -4.66 1.91
CA VAL A 204 4.77 -4.78 3.37
C VAL A 204 5.36 -3.54 4.02
N HIS A 205 4.95 -3.30 5.26
CA HIS A 205 5.44 -2.18 6.08
C HIS A 205 6.72 -2.58 6.81
N ALA A 206 7.71 -2.95 6.01
CA ALA A 206 9.04 -3.37 6.44
C ALA A 206 10.07 -2.77 5.48
N TRP A 207 11.36 -2.98 5.73
CA TRP A 207 12.42 -2.36 4.94
C TRP A 207 13.50 -3.34 4.50
N VAL A 208 14.14 -3.05 3.37
CA VAL A 208 15.35 -3.76 2.89
C VAL A 208 16.42 -2.70 2.62
N GLU A 209 17.63 -2.91 3.11
CA GLU A 209 18.73 -1.95 2.92
C GLU A 209 19.20 -1.90 1.46
N GLY A 210 19.63 -0.72 1.02
CA GLY A 210 20.25 -0.52 -0.29
C GLY A 210 19.28 -0.50 -1.49
N ILE A 211 17.98 -0.36 -1.24
CA ILE A 211 16.96 -0.22 -2.29
C ILE A 211 16.70 1.25 -2.63
N ASP A 212 16.35 1.51 -3.89
CA ASP A 212 15.85 2.83 -4.31
C ASP A 212 14.44 3.06 -3.75
N SER A 213 14.07 4.32 -3.53
CA SER A 213 12.76 4.67 -2.99
C SER A 213 12.13 5.93 -3.58
N THR A 214 10.80 6.01 -3.46
CA THR A 214 10.04 7.19 -3.86
C THR A 214 10.55 8.44 -3.14
N GLN A 215 10.57 9.57 -3.83
CA GLN A 215 11.09 10.82 -3.24
C GLN A 215 10.01 11.56 -2.43
N LEU A 216 8.76 11.46 -2.89
CA LEU A 216 7.59 12.08 -2.28
C LEU A 216 6.74 11.03 -1.57
N VAL A 217 6.06 11.46 -0.50
CA VAL A 217 5.10 10.64 0.25
C VAL A 217 3.71 10.94 -0.29
N PHE A 218 3.30 10.19 -1.31
CA PHE A 218 1.94 10.23 -1.83
C PHE A 218 0.99 9.39 -0.98
N PRO A 219 -0.32 9.70 -0.96
CA PRO A 219 -1.30 8.85 -0.29
C PRO A 219 -1.38 7.47 -0.95
N CYS A 220 -1.54 6.41 -0.15
CA CYS A 220 -1.84 5.06 -0.64
C CYS A 220 -3.06 5.05 -1.55
N GLY A 221 -3.00 4.23 -2.59
CA GLY A 221 -4.04 4.19 -3.63
C GLY A 221 -4.13 5.42 -4.54
N SER A 222 -3.11 6.29 -4.57
CA SER A 222 -3.03 7.35 -5.58
C SER A 222 -2.35 6.88 -6.87
N GLU A 223 -2.78 7.41 -8.02
CA GLU A 223 -2.10 7.15 -9.31
C GLU A 223 -0.64 7.60 -9.28
N GLN A 224 -0.32 8.68 -8.58
CA GLN A 224 1.03 9.23 -8.52
C GLN A 224 1.98 8.33 -7.73
N LEU A 225 1.51 7.73 -6.62
CA LEU A 225 2.28 6.71 -5.92
C LEU A 225 2.50 5.50 -6.81
N ALA A 226 1.42 4.99 -7.40
CA ALA A 226 1.45 3.83 -8.29
C ALA A 226 2.44 4.02 -9.45
N SER A 227 2.38 5.17 -10.12
CA SER A 227 3.29 5.51 -11.21
C SER A 227 4.73 5.64 -10.73
N ALA A 228 4.97 6.28 -9.58
CA ALA A 228 6.33 6.42 -9.03
C ALA A 228 6.95 5.06 -8.67
N VAL A 229 6.18 4.14 -8.10
CA VAL A 229 6.63 2.78 -7.75
C VAL A 229 6.86 1.95 -9.01
N ALA A 230 5.92 1.96 -9.97
CA ALA A 230 6.08 1.27 -11.26
C ALA A 230 7.33 1.77 -12.01
N ASP A 231 7.59 3.08 -11.97
CA ASP A 231 8.78 3.69 -12.57
C ASP A 231 10.08 3.18 -11.94
N LEU A 232 10.11 2.95 -10.63
CA LEU A 232 11.28 2.41 -9.93
C LEU A 232 11.48 0.95 -10.31
N VAL A 233 10.41 0.14 -10.29
CA VAL A 233 10.45 -1.27 -10.71
C VAL A 233 11.00 -1.39 -12.14
N ARG A 234 10.48 -0.58 -13.06
CA ARG A 234 10.89 -0.57 -14.48
C ARG A 234 12.35 -0.16 -14.68
N LYS A 235 12.92 0.66 -13.78
CA LYS A 235 14.32 1.14 -13.83
C LYS A 235 15.29 0.19 -13.14
N ASP A 236 14.79 -0.78 -12.36
CA ASP A 236 15.61 -1.79 -11.72
C ASP A 236 16.39 -2.60 -12.78
N ALA A 237 17.54 -3.13 -12.39
CA ALA A 237 18.33 -4.00 -13.27
C ALA A 237 17.63 -5.31 -13.59
N ASP A 238 16.73 -5.77 -12.71
CA ASP A 238 15.87 -6.93 -12.89
C ASP A 238 14.42 -6.60 -12.47
N PRO A 239 13.62 -5.97 -13.35
CA PRO A 239 12.25 -5.54 -13.02
C PRO A 239 11.33 -6.67 -12.54
N ALA A 240 11.51 -7.88 -13.06
CA ALA A 240 10.74 -9.06 -12.63
C ALA A 240 11.06 -9.48 -11.19
N ARG A 241 12.15 -8.97 -10.62
CA ARG A 241 12.61 -9.24 -9.25
C ARG A 241 12.89 -7.95 -8.48
N ALA A 242 12.34 -6.80 -8.88
CA ALA A 242 12.62 -5.54 -8.22
C ALA A 242 12.16 -5.54 -6.75
N ILE A 243 12.89 -4.82 -5.90
CA ILE A 243 12.46 -4.47 -4.54
C ILE A 243 12.66 -2.97 -4.41
N VAL A 244 11.56 -2.23 -4.25
CA VAL A 244 11.59 -0.76 -4.21
C VAL A 244 10.96 -0.27 -2.92
N GLY A 245 11.48 0.84 -2.40
CA GLY A 245 11.00 1.48 -1.20
C GLY A 245 9.93 2.52 -1.50
N LEU A 246 8.92 2.58 -0.64
CA LEU A 246 8.02 3.71 -0.52
C LEU A 246 8.49 4.50 0.71
N ARG A 247 9.00 5.72 0.49
CA ARG A 247 9.62 6.52 1.56
C ARG A 247 8.66 6.68 2.73
N ASN A 248 9.15 6.37 3.93
CA ASN A 248 8.41 6.40 5.20
C ASN A 248 7.16 5.49 5.25
N HIS A 249 7.08 4.47 4.39
CA HIS A 249 5.90 3.62 4.28
C HIS A 249 6.24 2.12 4.35
N GLY A 250 7.08 1.64 3.43
CA GLY A 250 7.37 0.21 3.33
C GLY A 250 8.11 -0.16 2.06
N ILE A 251 7.98 -1.41 1.62
CA ILE A 251 8.55 -1.90 0.36
C ILE A 251 7.48 -2.56 -0.50
N THR A 252 7.66 -2.42 -1.81
CA THR A 252 6.99 -3.21 -2.83
C THR A 252 8.01 -4.13 -3.48
N ALA A 253 7.77 -5.44 -3.43
CA ALA A 253 8.63 -6.46 -4.00
C ALA A 253 7.89 -7.23 -5.11
N VAL A 254 8.56 -7.40 -6.24
CA VAL A 254 8.06 -8.10 -7.43
C VAL A 254 8.81 -9.42 -7.58
N GLY A 255 8.15 -10.48 -8.04
CA GLY A 255 8.77 -11.79 -8.25
C GLY A 255 7.91 -12.72 -9.10
N GLU A 256 8.37 -13.96 -9.29
CA GLU A 256 7.64 -14.99 -10.05
C GLU A 256 6.40 -15.50 -9.28
N SER A 257 6.50 -15.58 -7.96
CA SER A 257 5.43 -15.99 -7.07
C SER A 257 5.60 -15.37 -5.67
N LEU A 258 4.55 -15.33 -4.86
CA LEU A 258 4.64 -14.81 -3.50
C LEU A 258 5.62 -15.62 -2.64
N THR A 259 5.71 -16.93 -2.86
CA THR A 259 6.68 -17.80 -2.20
C THR A 259 8.11 -17.42 -2.54
N GLU A 260 8.43 -17.20 -3.83
CA GLU A 260 9.76 -16.74 -4.27
C GLU A 260 10.13 -15.41 -3.62
N ILE A 261 9.20 -14.45 -3.63
CA ILE A 261 9.42 -13.12 -3.04
C ILE A 261 9.76 -13.28 -1.55
N LEU A 262 8.95 -14.02 -0.81
CA LEU A 262 9.15 -14.22 0.62
C LEU A 262 10.47 -14.92 0.93
N ASP A 263 10.84 -15.97 0.18
CA ASP A 263 12.14 -16.64 0.31
C ASP A 263 13.32 -15.69 0.10
N ARG A 264 13.16 -14.75 -0.84
CA ARG A 264 14.20 -13.78 -1.20
C ARG A 264 14.35 -12.63 -0.23
N ILE A 265 13.25 -12.11 0.33
CA ILE A 265 13.28 -10.96 1.24
C ILE A 265 13.46 -11.35 2.70
N GLU A 266 13.00 -12.52 3.14
CA GLU A 266 13.03 -12.94 4.55
C GLU A 266 14.43 -12.82 5.20
N PRO A 267 15.54 -13.18 4.53
CA PRO A 267 16.88 -13.04 5.13
C PRO A 267 17.35 -11.58 5.30
N LYS A 268 16.70 -10.62 4.64
CA LYS A 268 17.14 -9.22 4.51
C LYS A 268 16.17 -8.21 5.12
N VAL A 269 14.94 -8.64 5.42
CA VAL A 269 13.85 -7.75 5.82
C VAL A 269 14.03 -7.26 7.25
N LEU A 270 14.06 -5.95 7.40
CA LEU A 270 14.00 -5.25 8.68
C LEU A 270 12.54 -4.94 8.99
N ARG A 271 12.06 -5.36 10.17
CA ARG A 271 10.67 -5.12 10.60
C ARG A 271 10.32 -3.66 10.83
N GLN A 272 11.32 -2.79 10.89
CA GLN A 272 11.13 -1.36 11.12
C GLN A 272 11.52 -0.60 9.85
N VAL A 273 10.64 0.29 9.44
CA VAL A 273 10.89 1.25 8.35
C VAL A 273 11.76 2.39 8.92
N PRO A 274 12.83 2.81 8.24
CA PRO A 274 13.55 4.02 8.59
C PRO A 274 12.60 5.22 8.49
N MET A 275 12.22 5.80 9.63
CA MET A 275 11.28 6.93 9.69
C MET A 275 11.97 8.29 9.54
N SER A 276 13.29 8.30 9.47
CA SER A 276 14.15 9.47 9.41
C SER A 276 15.13 9.32 8.25
N GLY A 277 14.95 10.13 7.21
CA GLY A 277 15.80 10.24 6.02
C GLY A 277 15.35 11.41 5.16
#